data_AF-A0A1H6VQ29-F1
#
_entry.id   AF-A0A1H6VQ29-F1
#
_cell.length_a   1.000
_cell.length_b   1.000
_cell.length_c   1.000
_cell.angle_alpha   90.00
_cell.angle_beta   90.00
_cell.angle_gamma   90.00
#
_symmetry.space_group_name_H-M   'P 1'
#
loop_
_entity.id
_entity.type
_entity.pdbx_description
1 polymer ?
#
loop_
_entity_poly.entity_id
_entity_poly.type
_entity_poly.pdbx_seq_one_letter_code
_entity_poly.pdbx_strand_id
1 'polypeptide(L)'
;MNEFEWRRQLRELRTPVAPRSDLWARIDSALEPAAPARSSSRPGWLLAASFAGLSLLAVGLSLRQSHSPGQPQVTVAAAAHTTWKPGDPRLAGAAIELDAARLELRQALEQAPNSPGLQRLLSRTRQQQSRLRQLDQQAG
;
A
#
# COMPACT_ATOMS: atom_id res chain seq x y z
N MET A 1 -26.84 23.70 -8.62
CA MET A 1 -26.70 23.33 -7.19
C MET A 1 -26.10 24.53 -6.47
N ASN A 2 -26.75 25.06 -5.43
CA ASN A 2 -26.38 26.33 -4.80
C ASN A 2 -25.31 26.10 -3.70
N GLU A 3 -24.33 27.00 -3.53
CA GLU A 3 -23.24 26.85 -2.56
C GLU A 3 -23.75 26.69 -1.10
N PHE A 4 -24.88 27.33 -0.81
CA PHE A 4 -25.56 27.23 0.48
C PHE A 4 -26.04 25.80 0.80
N GLU A 5 -26.49 25.05 -0.19
CA GLU A 5 -26.91 23.64 -0.02
C GLU A 5 -25.70 22.78 0.38
N TRP A 6 -24.55 22.98 -0.26
CA TRP A 6 -23.32 22.28 0.11
C TRP A 6 -22.87 22.60 1.53
N ARG A 7 -22.86 23.89 1.90
CA ARG A 7 -22.48 24.32 3.26
C ARG A 7 -23.42 23.74 4.32
N ARG A 8 -24.71 23.57 3.99
CA ARG A 8 -25.69 22.92 4.87
C ARG A 8 -25.41 21.43 5.01
N GLN A 9 -25.22 20.71 3.92
CA GLN A 9 -24.89 19.27 3.93
C GLN A 9 -23.59 18.98 4.67
N LEU A 10 -22.55 19.80 4.47
CA LEU A 10 -21.29 19.71 5.21
C LEU A 10 -21.45 19.90 6.72
N ARG A 11 -22.41 20.72 7.15
CA ARG A 11 -22.72 20.88 8.59
C ARG A 11 -23.45 19.67 9.15
N GLU A 12 -24.38 19.06 8.40
CA GLU A 12 -25.10 17.86 8.82
C GLU A 12 -24.17 16.65 8.96
N LEU A 13 -23.15 16.53 8.11
CA LEU A 13 -22.12 15.49 8.20
C LEU A 13 -21.21 15.61 9.43
N ARG A 14 -21.16 16.79 10.07
CA ARG A 14 -20.31 17.05 11.23
C ARG A 14 -20.91 16.54 12.55
N THR A 15 -22.11 15.97 12.49
CA THR A 15 -22.81 15.45 13.66
C THR A 15 -22.17 14.12 14.09
N PRO A 16 -21.86 13.91 15.38
CA PRO A 16 -21.35 12.63 15.85
C PRO A 16 -22.42 11.55 15.68
N VAL A 17 -22.17 10.57 14.82
CA VAL A 17 -23.02 9.39 14.63
C VAL A 17 -22.42 8.23 15.43
N ALA A 18 -23.14 7.78 16.45
CA ALA A 18 -22.79 6.57 17.17
C ALA A 18 -23.17 5.33 16.33
N PRO A 19 -22.29 4.33 16.20
CA PRO A 19 -22.63 3.08 15.51
C PRO A 19 -23.76 2.35 16.26
N ARG A 20 -24.66 1.70 15.51
CA ARG A 20 -25.82 0.97 16.07
C ARG A 20 -25.43 -0.25 16.92
N SER A 21 -24.25 -0.80 16.71
CA SER A 21 -23.73 -1.97 17.40
C SER A 21 -22.26 -1.77 17.72
N ASP A 22 -21.77 -2.47 18.74
CA ASP A 22 -20.34 -2.55 18.99
C ASP A 22 -19.63 -3.19 17.79
N LEU A 23 -18.73 -2.43 17.18
CA LEU A 23 -17.96 -2.87 16.01
C LEU A 23 -16.66 -3.55 16.43
N TRP A 24 -16.22 -3.38 17.68
CA TRP A 24 -14.95 -3.92 18.15
C TRP A 24 -14.93 -5.44 18.10
N ALA A 25 -15.96 -6.11 18.61
CA ALA A 25 -16.05 -7.56 18.55
C ALA A 25 -15.97 -8.11 17.11
N ARG A 26 -16.54 -7.39 16.14
CA ARG A 26 -16.54 -7.82 14.73
C ARG A 26 -15.18 -7.59 14.08
N ILE A 27 -14.53 -6.48 14.39
CA ILE A 27 -13.16 -6.18 13.94
C ILE A 27 -12.21 -7.23 14.51
N ASP A 28 -12.29 -7.52 15.80
CA ASP A 28 -11.45 -8.52 16.48
C ASP A 28 -11.58 -9.90 15.82
N SER A 29 -12.81 -10.34 15.55
CA SER A 29 -13.06 -11.59 14.83
C SER A 29 -12.55 -11.61 13.37
N ALA A 30 -12.43 -10.44 12.73
CA ALA A 30 -11.95 -10.33 11.35
C ALA A 30 -10.41 -10.25 11.28
N LEU A 31 -9.77 -9.80 12.36
CA LEU A 31 -8.32 -9.77 12.50
C LEU A 31 -7.76 -11.13 12.93
N GLU A 32 -8.59 -11.96 13.57
CA GLU A 32 -8.15 -13.28 13.99
C GLU A 32 -7.79 -14.13 12.76
N PRO A 33 -6.53 -14.57 12.64
CA PRO A 33 -6.12 -15.41 11.52
C PRO A 33 -6.97 -16.69 11.56
N ALA A 34 -7.63 -16.99 10.44
CA ALA A 34 -8.51 -18.16 10.34
C ALA A 34 -7.78 -19.40 10.84
N ALA A 35 -8.13 -19.85 12.05
CA ALA A 35 -7.57 -21.07 12.62
C ALA A 35 -7.85 -22.21 11.63
N PRO A 36 -6.86 -23.04 11.28
CA PRO A 36 -7.06 -24.12 10.33
C PRO A 36 -8.17 -25.02 10.88
N ALA A 37 -9.34 -24.99 10.21
CA ALA A 37 -10.43 -25.90 10.50
C ALA A 37 -9.86 -27.32 10.44
N ARG A 38 -9.98 -28.06 11.55
CA ARG A 38 -9.45 -29.41 11.69
C ARG A 38 -10.01 -30.27 10.55
N SER A 39 -9.21 -30.49 9.52
CA SER A 39 -9.63 -31.25 8.36
C SER A 39 -9.63 -32.73 8.74
N SER A 40 -10.82 -33.31 8.68
CA SER A 40 -11.05 -34.75 8.71
C SER A 40 -10.11 -35.43 7.71
N SER A 41 -9.34 -36.39 8.22
CA SER A 41 -8.32 -37.16 7.51
C SER A 41 -8.77 -37.65 6.14
N ARG A 42 -8.15 -37.11 5.09
CA ARG A 42 -8.16 -37.67 3.73
C ARG A 42 -6.75 -38.14 3.36
N PRO A 43 -6.63 -39.19 2.53
CA PRO A 43 -5.50 -40.11 2.55
C PRO A 43 -4.22 -39.44 2.04
N GLY A 44 -3.13 -39.60 2.80
CA GLY A 44 -1.87 -38.88 2.68
C GLY A 44 -1.06 -39.07 1.39
N TRP A 45 -1.55 -39.87 0.44
CA TRP A 45 -0.83 -40.09 -0.82
C TRP A 45 -0.96 -38.91 -1.80
N LEU A 46 -2.03 -38.11 -1.69
CA LEU A 46 -2.16 -36.85 -2.45
C LEU A 46 -1.27 -35.73 -1.89
N LEU A 47 -0.94 -35.77 -0.60
CA LEU A 47 -0.06 -34.79 0.05
C LEU A 47 1.40 -34.93 -0.40
N ALA A 48 1.89 -36.14 -0.63
CA ALA A 48 3.26 -36.38 -1.11
C ALA A 48 3.47 -35.82 -2.53
N ALA A 49 2.48 -35.97 -3.42
CA ALA A 49 2.53 -35.41 -4.77
C ALA A 49 2.47 -33.87 -4.76
N SER A 50 1.67 -33.26 -3.89
CA SER A 50 1.63 -31.81 -3.72
C SER A 50 2.94 -31.26 -3.16
N PHE A 51 3.58 -31.94 -2.19
CA PHE A 51 4.86 -31.49 -1.64
C PHE A 51 5.98 -31.52 -2.68
N ALA A 52 6.10 -32.60 -3.47
CA ALA A 52 7.08 -32.67 -4.55
C ALA A 52 6.81 -31.62 -5.64
N GLY A 53 5.54 -31.41 -6.01
CA GLY A 53 5.14 -30.37 -6.97
C GLY A 53 5.47 -28.96 -6.48
N LEU A 54 5.16 -28.62 -5.22
CA LEU A 54 5.50 -27.32 -4.62
C LEU A 54 7.01 -27.14 -4.47
N SER A 55 7.75 -28.20 -4.18
CA SER A 55 9.22 -28.16 -4.07
C SER A 55 9.86 -27.87 -5.43
N LEU A 56 9.44 -28.56 -6.51
CA LEU A 56 9.93 -28.28 -7.86
C LEU A 56 9.46 -26.91 -8.38
N LEU A 57 8.25 -26.48 -8.05
CA LEU A 57 7.74 -25.16 -8.43
C LEU A 57 8.51 -24.05 -7.70
N ALA A 58 8.78 -24.21 -6.40
CA ALA A 58 9.55 -23.26 -5.59
C ALA A 58 11.01 -23.20 -6.05
N VAL A 59 11.66 -24.34 -6.32
CA VAL A 59 13.03 -24.38 -6.85
C VAL A 59 13.09 -23.80 -8.27
N GLY A 60 12.11 -24.11 -9.12
CA GLY A 60 12.00 -23.56 -10.48
C GLY A 60 11.77 -22.05 -10.49
N LEU A 61 10.90 -21.54 -9.60
CA LEU A 61 10.70 -20.10 -9.40
C LEU A 61 11.93 -19.42 -8.80
N SER A 62 12.62 -20.08 -7.87
CA SER A 62 13.84 -19.56 -7.26
C SER A 62 14.98 -19.45 -8.27
N LEU A 63 15.13 -20.41 -9.20
CA LEU A 63 16.11 -20.34 -10.28
C LEU A 63 15.73 -19.28 -11.34
N ARG A 64 14.44 -19.09 -11.63
CA ARG A 64 13.95 -18.00 -12.49
C ARG A 64 14.08 -16.61 -11.84
N GLN A 65 13.90 -16.50 -10.53
CA GLN A 65 14.11 -15.27 -9.76
C GLN A 65 15.60 -14.94 -9.60
N SER A 66 16.46 -15.96 -9.49
CA SER A 66 17.92 -15.76 -9.48
C SER A 66 18.44 -15.20 -10.82
N HIS A 67 17.72 -15.44 -11.92
CA HIS A 67 17.97 -14.81 -13.23
C HIS A 67 17.24 -13.47 -13.41
N SER A 68 16.54 -12.98 -12.39
CA SER A 68 15.96 -11.64 -12.34
C SER A 68 16.81 -10.80 -11.38
N PRO A 69 17.77 -10.01 -11.88
CA PRO A 69 18.55 -9.15 -11.00
C PRO A 69 17.63 -8.06 -10.45
N GLY A 70 17.29 -8.15 -9.15
CA GLY A 70 16.80 -7.00 -8.38
C GLY A 70 15.36 -7.04 -7.88
N GLN A 71 15.04 -7.94 -6.94
CA GLN A 71 14.02 -7.60 -5.93
C GLN A 71 14.69 -7.45 -4.56
N PRO A 72 14.81 -6.23 -4.03
CA PRO A 72 15.21 -6.03 -2.66
C PRO A 72 14.01 -6.22 -1.73
N GLN A 73 14.24 -7.04 -0.71
CA GLN A 73 13.40 -7.15 0.47
C GLN A 73 13.22 -5.77 1.10
N VAL A 74 12.01 -5.50 1.59
CA VAL A 74 11.64 -4.26 2.29
C VAL A 74 12.35 -4.23 3.64
N THR A 75 13.63 -3.86 3.64
CA THR A 75 14.32 -3.35 4.83
C THR A 75 14.19 -1.84 4.79
N VAL A 76 13.39 -1.30 5.72
CA VAL A 76 13.24 0.14 5.96
C VAL A 76 14.56 0.66 6.55
N ALA A 77 15.58 0.79 5.71
CA ALA A 77 16.78 1.53 6.04
C ALA A 77 16.47 3.02 5.81
N ALA A 78 16.24 3.72 6.91
CA ALA A 78 15.99 5.14 6.98
C ALA A 78 17.19 5.94 6.43
N ALA A 79 17.24 6.13 5.11
CA ALA A 79 17.94 7.27 4.54
C ALA A 79 17.11 8.51 4.86
N ALA A 80 17.69 9.44 5.62
CA ALA A 80 17.10 10.70 6.03
C ALA A 80 16.76 11.58 4.82
N HIS A 81 15.67 11.26 4.15
CA HIS A 81 14.96 12.18 3.29
C HIS A 81 13.94 12.85 4.18
N THR A 82 14.00 14.18 4.27
CA THR A 82 13.02 14.97 5.01
C THR A 82 11.63 14.66 4.46
N THR A 83 10.91 13.74 5.12
CA THR A 83 9.53 13.41 4.85
C THR A 83 8.73 14.67 5.11
N TRP A 84 8.33 15.35 4.03
CA TRP A 84 7.50 16.54 4.13
C TRP A 84 6.14 16.12 4.72
N LYS A 85 5.78 16.72 5.85
CA LYS A 85 4.53 16.48 6.55
C LYS A 85 3.59 17.68 6.33
N PRO A 86 2.44 17.51 5.67
CA PRO A 86 1.50 18.60 5.45
C PRO A 86 0.88 19.09 6.76
N GLY A 87 0.47 20.36 6.79
CA GLY A 87 -0.25 20.97 7.90
C GLY A 87 -1.71 20.50 7.97
N ASP A 88 -2.35 20.26 6.81
CA ASP A 88 -3.70 19.70 6.75
C ASP A 88 -3.66 18.16 6.95
N PRO A 89 -4.32 17.60 7.99
CA PRO A 89 -4.37 16.16 8.23
C PRO A 89 -5.04 15.38 7.09
N ARG A 90 -5.89 16.01 6.27
CA ARG A 90 -6.53 15.37 5.11
C ARG A 90 -5.53 15.03 4.01
N LEU A 91 -4.42 15.75 3.96
CA LEU A 91 -3.36 15.57 2.96
C LEU A 91 -2.27 14.60 3.43
N ALA A 92 -2.27 14.23 4.72
CA ALA A 92 -1.21 13.43 5.33
C ALA A 92 -1.04 12.05 4.69
N GLY A 93 -2.13 11.33 4.41
CA GLY A 93 -2.07 10.01 3.79
C GLY A 93 -1.45 10.05 2.38
N ALA A 94 -1.94 10.97 1.54
CA ALA A 94 -1.43 11.14 0.19
C ALA A 94 0.04 11.60 0.16
N ALA A 95 0.47 12.41 1.14
CA ALA A 95 1.88 12.80 1.27
C ALA A 95 2.79 11.60 1.58
N ILE A 96 2.36 10.69 2.46
CA ILE A 96 3.09 9.47 2.80
C ILE A 96 3.18 8.53 1.57
N GLU A 97 2.06 8.27 0.91
CA GLU A 97 2.01 7.38 -0.26
C GLU A 97 2.86 7.89 -1.43
N LEU A 98 2.81 9.20 -1.73
CA LEU A 98 3.62 9.79 -2.80
C LEU A 98 5.12 9.74 -2.49
N ASP A 99 5.52 9.86 -1.22
CA ASP A 99 6.92 9.76 -0.84
C ASP A 99 7.42 8.31 -0.96
N ALA A 100 6.63 7.33 -0.52
CA ALA A 100 6.90 5.91 -0.70
C ALA A 100 7.05 5.55 -2.20
N ALA A 101 6.08 5.94 -3.03
CA ALA A 101 6.11 5.73 -4.47
C ALA A 101 7.36 6.36 -5.11
N ARG A 102 7.80 7.53 -4.62
CA ARG A 102 9.01 8.19 -5.13
C ARG A 102 10.28 7.39 -4.80
N LEU A 103 10.35 6.79 -3.61
CA LEU A 103 11.48 5.94 -3.21
C LEU A 103 11.54 4.67 -4.07
N GLU A 104 10.40 4.00 -4.26
CA GLU A 104 10.30 2.82 -5.12
C GLU A 104 10.69 3.13 -6.58
N LEU A 105 10.24 4.27 -7.12
CA LEU A 105 10.61 4.68 -8.49
C LEU A 105 12.09 5.00 -8.64
N ARG A 106 12.74 5.55 -7.61
CA ARG A 106 14.19 5.77 -7.60
C ARG A 106 14.93 4.45 -7.59
N GLN A 107 14.51 3.52 -6.74
CA GLN A 107 15.07 2.19 -6.67
C GLN A 107 14.91 1.42 -7.98
N ALA A 108 13.73 1.49 -8.61
CA ALA A 108 13.50 0.90 -9.92
C ALA A 108 14.39 1.54 -11.01
N LEU A 109 14.69 2.84 -10.92
CA LEU A 109 15.61 3.51 -11.83
C LEU A 109 17.07 3.13 -11.62
N GLU A 110 17.48 2.75 -10.40
CA GLU A 110 18.82 2.18 -10.16
C GLU A 110 19.00 0.86 -10.92
N GLN A 111 17.94 0.06 -11.00
CA GLN A 111 17.94 -1.22 -11.73
C GLN A 111 17.81 -1.03 -13.25
N ALA A 112 17.03 -0.03 -13.69
CA ALA A 112 16.75 0.24 -15.09
C ALA A 112 16.91 1.75 -15.42
N PRO A 113 18.15 2.27 -15.48
CA PRO A 113 18.40 3.70 -15.62
C PRO A 113 17.88 4.30 -16.94
N ASN A 114 17.88 3.48 -17.99
CA ASN A 114 17.50 3.90 -19.35
C ASN A 114 16.01 3.71 -19.65
N SER A 115 15.17 3.45 -18.64
CA SER A 115 13.73 3.28 -18.84
C SER A 115 13.00 4.62 -18.99
N PRO A 116 12.51 4.99 -20.20
CA PRO A 116 11.79 6.25 -20.39
C PRO A 116 10.40 6.23 -19.70
N GLY A 117 9.85 5.05 -19.41
CA GLY A 117 8.61 4.90 -18.67
C GLY A 117 8.74 5.31 -17.21
N LEU A 118 9.78 4.80 -16.53
CA LEU A 118 10.05 5.11 -15.12
C LEU A 118 10.40 6.58 -14.92
N GLN A 119 11.18 7.17 -15.85
CA GLN A 119 11.50 8.60 -15.80
C GLN A 119 10.25 9.48 -15.94
N ARG A 120 9.34 9.16 -16.86
CA ARG A 120 8.05 9.85 -17.02
C ARG A 120 7.12 9.65 -15.83
N LEU A 121 7.16 8.47 -15.20
CA LEU A 121 6.37 8.22 -14.01
C LEU A 121 6.89 9.04 -12.82
N LEU A 122 8.21 9.05 -12.60
CA LEU A 122 8.85 9.86 -11.57
C LEU A 122 8.60 11.36 -11.73
N SER A 123 8.63 11.88 -12.97
CA SER A 123 8.33 13.29 -13.22
C SER A 123 6.87 13.63 -12.87
N ARG A 124 5.92 12.76 -13.20
CA ARG A 124 4.51 12.90 -12.82
C ARG A 124 4.32 12.84 -11.31
N THR A 125 4.95 11.90 -10.60
CA THR A 125 4.89 11.81 -9.14
C THR A 125 5.42 13.08 -8.47
N ARG A 126 6.52 13.66 -8.99
CA ARG A 126 7.04 14.95 -8.51
C ARG A 126 6.06 16.10 -8.75
N GLN A 127 5.39 16.13 -9.89
CA GLN A 127 4.37 17.13 -10.19
C GLN A 127 3.13 16.99 -9.29
N GLN A 128 2.74 15.77 -8.94
CA GLN A 128 1.66 15.52 -7.98
C GLN A 128 2.06 16.01 -6.58
N GLN A 129 3.30 15.74 -6.16
CA GLN A 129 3.82 16.21 -4.86
C GLN A 129 3.85 17.74 -4.78
N SER A 130 4.23 18.45 -5.86
CA SER A 130 4.21 19.91 -5.88
C SER A 130 2.80 20.48 -5.80
N ARG A 131 1.83 19.87 -6.50
CA ARG A 131 0.41 20.24 -6.39
C ARG A 131 -0.12 20.02 -4.98
N LEU A 132 0.25 18.92 -4.33
CA LEU A 132 -0.18 18.63 -2.96
C LEU A 132 0.35 19.67 -1.96
N ARG A 133 1.60 20.14 -2.16
CA ARG A 133 2.16 21.27 -1.38
C ARG A 133 1.43 22.58 -1.60
N GLN A 134 1.01 22.86 -2.83
CA GLN A 134 0.21 24.06 -3.14
C GLN A 134 -1.15 24.02 -2.46
N LEU A 135 -1.80 22.84 -2.42
CA LEU A 135 -3.05 22.66 -1.70
C LEU A 135 -2.88 22.84 -0.18
N ASP A 136 -1.79 22.31 0.38
CA ASP A 136 -1.46 22.49 1.81
C ASP A 136 -1.25 23.98 2.16
N GLN A 137 -0.57 24.73 1.29
CA GLN A 137 -0.39 26.18 1.45
C GLN A 137 -1.69 26.99 1.34
N GLN A 138 -2.71 26.46 0.66
CA GLN A 138 -4.02 27.11 0.54
C GLN A 138 -4.97 26.74 1.68
N ALA A 139 -4.72 25.61 2.36
CA ALA A 139 -5.55 25.07 3.42
C ALA A 139 -5.11 25.51 4.83
N GLY A 140 -3.86 25.97 4.99
CA GLY A 140 -3.32 26.58 6.21
C GLY A 140 -3.57 28.08 6.28
#